data_AF-A0AAJ7TA61-F1
#
_entry.id   AF-A0AAJ7TA61-F1
#
_cell.length_a   1.000
_cell.length_b   1.000
_cell.length_c   1.000
_cell.angle_alpha   90.00
_cell.angle_beta   90.00
_cell.angle_gamma   90.00
#
_symmetry.space_group_name_H-M   'P 1'
#
loop_
_entity.id
_entity.type
_entity.pdbx_description
1 polymer ?
#
loop_
_entity_poly.entity_id
_entity_poly.type
_entity_poly.pdbx_seq_one_letter_code
_entity_poly.pdbx_strand_id
1 'polypeptide(L)'
;MMLLRRQDEEECTEPVKLMISGGLPEWLRGCLIRNGPGKHSVGDTHYCHWFDGLALLRKFDFRDGEVWFSSRYLRSDTYTKNVEANRILVPEFGTRVPLAEGAGLFQRSLALLRSALPEVTDNCSVNMMRCGTDVYAQSQTPLLRRIEPTSLLTSDKVNLAEKVGMNMLTAHPLYEPDGTAYNVATVIGERGRTKYNLLQIPPTAAGEERNSGVGRARVLCSVPCSRMISPSYLHSFGLCHSHALLLESPHVLHVLRMLTSSLRGENMASCLSYDPEQKTHIHVLARKREDAAPSSTPSSTSSSTPSSSSSSSSSPPPDVITCYTDAGVFIHHANTYNEEGHLVADVTSHDGDGVYSVFYFGKGEEEEEEGRDNDDDKEKKGVKSTSDEGGGGGGGRGREGGGDDDVKEERAPVKSRLLRFVIPLEANEKGVEIGTNLVTLPASEACAIRDKDGHLYCIPEEIAQSVDLPCINPAFSGIKNRFVYVVETQAGMVATKILKLDLVEKSRKEWREPRGWVGEPVFIARPGATDEDDGLLLVVVGPLRRVEQALLVVLGARDLEELARAPFPSALPLDMHGIFLPA
;
A
#
# COMPACT_ATOMS: atom_id res chain seq x y z
N MET A 1 6.32 14.59 -14.27
CA MET A 1 5.91 15.13 -12.95
C MET A 1 4.53 15.83 -12.94
N MET A 2 3.76 15.88 -14.04
CA MET A 2 2.44 16.54 -14.06
C MET A 2 1.34 15.85 -13.22
N LEU A 3 1.53 14.58 -12.82
CA LEU A 3 0.54 13.78 -12.09
C LEU A 3 0.42 14.12 -10.61
N LEU A 4 1.53 14.47 -9.96
CA LEU A 4 1.59 14.72 -8.53
C LEU A 4 1.52 16.22 -8.32
N ARG A 5 0.30 16.76 -8.39
CA ARG A 5 0.00 18.14 -8.01
C ARG A 5 -0.73 18.13 -6.68
N ARG A 6 -0.45 19.12 -5.84
CA ARG A 6 -1.31 19.36 -4.67
C ARG A 6 -2.71 19.72 -5.16
N GLN A 7 -3.66 18.86 -4.85
CA GLN A 7 -5.06 19.04 -5.20
C GLN A 7 -5.93 18.51 -4.06
N ASP A 8 -7.07 19.17 -3.90
CA ASP A 8 -8.11 18.80 -2.96
C ASP A 8 -9.37 18.43 -3.76
N GLU A 9 -10.02 17.34 -3.37
CA GLU A 9 -11.28 16.91 -3.97
C GLU A 9 -12.47 17.26 -3.08
N GLU A 10 -13.53 17.80 -3.66
CA GLU A 10 -14.79 17.95 -2.93
C GLU A 10 -15.51 16.60 -2.82
N GLU A 11 -16.15 16.34 -1.68
CA GLU A 11 -16.92 15.11 -1.49
C GLU A 11 -18.20 15.13 -2.33
N CYS A 12 -18.54 13.98 -2.91
CA CYS A 12 -19.82 13.73 -3.56
C CYS A 12 -20.66 12.82 -2.65
N THR A 13 -21.29 13.40 -1.62
CA THR A 13 -22.01 12.63 -0.60
C THR A 13 -23.36 12.08 -1.07
N GLU A 14 -24.00 12.78 -2.01
CA GLU A 14 -25.23 12.33 -2.68
C GLU A 14 -24.87 11.54 -3.93
N PRO A 15 -25.27 10.25 -4.05
CA PRO A 15 -24.91 9.45 -5.20
C PRO A 15 -25.40 10.04 -6.52
N VAL A 16 -24.48 10.23 -7.47
CA VAL A 16 -24.77 10.72 -8.81
C VAL A 16 -24.75 9.57 -9.82
N LYS A 17 -25.76 9.50 -10.68
CA LYS A 17 -25.78 8.54 -11.78
C LYS A 17 -24.75 8.94 -12.84
N LEU A 18 -23.88 8.01 -13.21
CA LEU A 18 -22.90 8.25 -14.26
C LEU A 18 -23.48 7.96 -15.64
N MET A 19 -23.08 8.76 -16.63
CA MET A 19 -23.42 8.54 -18.03
C MET A 19 -22.45 7.52 -18.62
N ILE A 20 -22.94 6.32 -18.93
CA ILE A 20 -22.14 5.21 -19.43
C ILE A 20 -22.15 5.24 -20.96
N SER A 21 -20.97 5.07 -21.56
CA SER A 21 -20.80 4.71 -22.98
C SER A 21 -20.37 3.26 -23.08
N GLY A 22 -20.96 2.48 -23.99
CA GLY A 22 -20.74 1.03 -24.08
C GLY A 22 -21.82 0.22 -23.36
N GLY A 23 -21.54 -1.04 -23.05
CA GLY A 23 -22.49 -1.97 -22.43
C GLY A 23 -21.90 -2.68 -21.21
N LEU A 24 -22.56 -2.54 -20.05
CA LEU A 24 -22.21 -3.29 -18.86
C LEU A 24 -22.92 -4.65 -18.87
N PRO A 25 -22.23 -5.74 -18.49
CA PRO A 25 -22.89 -7.03 -18.32
C PRO A 25 -23.92 -6.99 -17.17
N GLU A 26 -25.09 -7.59 -17.37
CA GLU A 26 -26.18 -7.61 -16.38
C GLU A 26 -25.78 -8.27 -15.05
N TRP A 27 -24.79 -9.16 -15.08
CA TRP A 27 -24.30 -9.85 -13.90
C TRP A 27 -23.40 -8.99 -13.01
N LEU A 28 -22.89 -7.86 -13.49
CA LEU A 28 -22.06 -6.95 -12.71
C LEU A 28 -22.92 -6.19 -11.70
N ARG A 29 -22.99 -6.71 -10.47
CA ARG A 29 -23.77 -6.14 -9.36
C ARG A 29 -22.93 -6.12 -8.09
N GLY A 30 -22.90 -4.97 -7.41
CA GLY A 30 -22.06 -4.76 -6.23
C GLY A 30 -21.44 -3.36 -6.25
N CYS A 31 -20.51 -3.10 -5.34
CA CYS A 31 -19.82 -1.81 -5.29
C CYS A 31 -18.30 -1.95 -5.29
N LEU A 32 -17.65 -1.16 -6.14
CA LEU A 32 -16.20 -0.92 -6.07
C LEU A 32 -15.96 0.24 -5.11
N ILE A 33 -15.21 0.00 -4.04
CA ILE A 33 -14.73 1.05 -3.13
C ILE A 33 -13.23 1.22 -3.34
N ARG A 34 -12.83 2.40 -3.80
CA ARG A 34 -11.44 2.84 -3.91
C ARG A 34 -11.06 3.71 -2.72
N ASN A 35 -9.82 3.62 -2.29
CA ASN A 35 -9.26 4.42 -1.21
C ASN A 35 -7.92 5.05 -1.64
N GLY A 36 -7.67 6.26 -1.19
CA GLY A 36 -6.50 7.04 -1.58
C GLY A 36 -6.50 8.42 -0.92
N PRO A 37 -5.40 9.19 -1.06
CA PRO A 37 -5.38 10.58 -0.63
C PRO A 37 -6.37 11.43 -1.46
N GLY A 38 -7.14 12.30 -0.80
CA GLY A 38 -8.09 13.20 -1.45
C GLY A 38 -7.89 14.68 -1.12
N LYS A 39 -7.18 15.00 -0.04
CA LYS A 39 -6.92 16.37 0.42
C LYS A 39 -5.45 16.56 0.77
N HIS A 40 -4.76 17.41 0.03
CA HIS A 40 -3.33 17.72 0.18
C HIS A 40 -3.06 19.06 0.87
N SER A 41 -4.09 19.86 1.14
CA SER A 41 -4.00 21.10 1.93
C SER A 41 -5.01 21.18 3.06
N VAL A 42 -4.62 21.77 4.18
CA VAL A 42 -5.49 22.08 5.32
C VAL A 42 -5.16 23.49 5.81
N GLY A 43 -6.09 24.43 5.67
CA GLY A 43 -5.80 25.86 5.80
C GLY A 43 -4.63 26.26 4.90
N ASP A 44 -3.68 27.00 5.48
CA ASP A 44 -2.47 27.47 4.77
C ASP A 44 -1.30 26.48 4.84
N THR A 45 -1.56 25.23 5.28
CA THR A 45 -0.54 24.19 5.39
C THR A 45 -0.75 23.10 4.36
N HIS A 46 0.35 22.57 3.83
CA HIS A 46 0.35 21.60 2.74
C HIS A 46 1.12 20.34 3.10
N TYR A 47 0.64 19.20 2.63
CA TYR A 47 1.40 17.96 2.70
C TYR A 47 2.55 17.96 1.68
N CYS A 48 3.68 17.36 2.07
CA CYS A 48 4.90 17.28 1.26
C CYS A 48 4.95 16.03 0.36
N HIS A 49 4.21 14.99 0.72
CA HIS A 49 4.22 13.69 0.05
C HIS A 49 2.81 13.26 -0.32
N TRP A 50 2.65 12.63 -1.48
CA TRP A 50 1.33 12.25 -2.00
C TRP A 50 0.58 11.28 -1.07
N PHE A 51 1.28 10.31 -0.46
CA PHE A 51 0.66 9.39 0.52
C PHE A 51 0.08 10.06 1.77
N ASP A 52 0.46 11.30 2.07
CA ASP A 52 0.06 11.98 3.32
C ASP A 52 -1.32 12.63 3.23
N GLY A 53 -1.88 12.77 2.02
CA GLY A 53 -3.19 13.38 1.84
C GLY A 53 -4.26 12.66 2.65
N LEU A 54 -5.24 13.41 3.17
CA LEU A 54 -6.31 12.82 3.99
C LEU A 54 -7.15 11.86 3.14
N ALA A 55 -7.43 10.68 3.70
CA ALA A 55 -8.08 9.58 3.02
C ALA A 55 -9.48 9.94 2.49
N LEU A 56 -9.72 9.67 1.21
CA LEU A 56 -10.99 9.86 0.51
C LEU A 56 -11.45 8.53 -0.10
N LEU A 57 -12.62 8.07 0.35
CA LEU A 57 -13.27 6.88 -0.16
C LEU A 57 -14.10 7.25 -1.37
N ARG A 58 -13.98 6.48 -2.46
CA ARG A 58 -14.77 6.65 -3.69
C ARG A 58 -15.51 5.35 -3.98
N LYS A 59 -16.81 5.43 -4.22
CA LYS A 59 -17.66 4.27 -4.48
C LYS A 59 -18.27 4.36 -5.87
N PHE A 60 -18.15 3.27 -6.62
CA PHE A 60 -18.91 3.00 -7.84
C PHE A 60 -19.88 1.86 -7.56
N ASP A 61 -21.16 2.17 -7.50
CA ASP A 61 -22.25 1.22 -7.21
C ASP A 61 -22.89 0.75 -8.52
N PHE A 62 -22.76 -0.54 -8.81
CA PHE A 62 -23.25 -1.19 -10.03
C PHE A 62 -24.55 -1.90 -9.74
N ARG A 63 -25.63 -1.45 -10.40
CA ARG A 63 -26.96 -2.06 -10.28
C ARG A 63 -27.75 -1.84 -11.55
N ASP A 64 -28.38 -2.92 -12.03
CA ASP A 64 -29.34 -2.90 -13.14
C ASP A 64 -28.78 -2.24 -14.42
N GLY A 65 -27.50 -2.50 -14.73
CA GLY A 65 -26.80 -1.93 -15.89
C GLY A 65 -26.38 -0.46 -15.74
N GLU A 66 -26.56 0.12 -14.55
CA GLU A 66 -26.21 1.50 -14.22
C GLU A 66 -25.06 1.57 -13.23
N VAL A 67 -24.38 2.73 -13.19
CA VAL A 67 -23.32 3.04 -12.25
C VAL A 67 -23.62 4.33 -11.54
N TRP A 68 -23.52 4.30 -10.21
CA TRP A 68 -23.68 5.47 -9.35
C TRP A 68 -22.37 5.77 -8.63
N PHE A 69 -21.97 7.03 -8.61
CA PHE A 69 -20.76 7.49 -7.94
C PHE A 69 -21.08 8.28 -6.68
N SER A 70 -20.28 8.07 -5.64
CA SER A 70 -20.26 8.90 -4.43
C SER A 70 -18.87 8.88 -3.81
N SER A 71 -18.48 9.93 -3.10
CA SER A 71 -17.22 9.99 -2.36
C SER A 71 -17.40 10.62 -0.97
N ARG A 72 -16.57 10.19 -0.02
CA ARG A 72 -16.54 10.72 1.35
C ARG A 72 -15.15 10.55 1.96
N TYR A 73 -14.59 11.62 2.51
CA TYR A 73 -13.42 11.60 3.37
C TYR A 73 -13.65 10.70 4.56
N LEU A 74 -12.64 9.91 4.87
CA LEU A 74 -12.60 9.14 6.10
C LEU A 74 -12.55 10.11 7.28
N ARG A 75 -13.60 10.14 8.09
CA ARG A 75 -13.66 10.97 9.32
C ARG A 75 -12.83 10.33 10.43
N SER A 76 -11.52 10.27 10.21
CA SER A 76 -10.54 9.80 11.18
C SER A 76 -10.27 10.86 12.25
N ASP A 77 -9.53 10.51 13.30
CA ASP A 77 -9.15 11.47 14.33
C ASP A 77 -8.14 12.46 13.74
N THR A 78 -7.21 11.99 12.91
CA THR A 78 -6.30 12.85 12.13
C THR A 78 -7.07 13.84 11.25
N TYR A 79 -8.06 13.37 10.48
CA TYR A 79 -8.89 14.25 9.65
C TYR A 79 -9.57 15.33 10.49
N THR A 80 -10.26 14.90 11.56
CA THR A 80 -11.03 15.79 12.44
C THR A 80 -10.14 16.84 13.08
N LYS A 81 -9.01 16.41 13.68
CA LYS A 81 -8.03 17.32 14.30
C LYS A 81 -7.47 18.35 13.33
N ASN A 82 -7.04 17.92 12.14
CA ASN A 82 -6.43 18.82 11.17
C ASN A 82 -7.46 19.84 10.64
N VAL A 83 -8.67 19.38 10.28
CA VAL A 83 -9.74 20.23 9.74
C VAL A 83 -10.26 21.21 10.80
N GLU A 84 -10.52 20.77 12.04
CA GLU A 84 -10.96 21.65 13.12
C GLU A 84 -9.92 22.72 13.47
N ALA A 85 -8.63 22.37 13.43
CA ALA A 85 -7.54 23.30 13.68
C ALA A 85 -7.20 24.20 12.47
N ASN A 86 -7.81 23.92 11.31
CA ASN A 86 -7.48 24.54 10.03
C ASN A 86 -5.97 24.54 9.71
N ARG A 87 -5.27 23.46 10.09
CA ARG A 87 -3.84 23.24 9.82
C ARG A 87 -3.43 21.79 10.08
N ILE A 88 -2.36 21.32 9.45
CA ILE A 88 -1.80 19.99 9.68
C ILE A 88 -1.16 19.93 11.08
N LEU A 89 -1.70 19.09 11.96
CA LEU A 89 -1.25 18.88 13.33
C LEU A 89 -0.64 17.49 13.58
N VAL A 90 -1.02 16.51 12.76
CA VAL A 90 -0.53 15.13 12.87
C VAL A 90 0.56 14.92 11.82
N PRO A 91 1.78 14.49 12.20
CA PRO A 91 2.81 14.14 11.23
C PRO A 91 2.39 12.87 10.46
N GLU A 92 2.71 12.85 9.17
CA GLU A 92 2.40 11.76 8.26
C GLU A 92 3.69 11.13 7.72
N PHE A 93 3.60 10.32 6.65
CA PHE A 93 4.74 9.59 6.11
C PHE A 93 5.87 10.54 5.68
N GLY A 94 5.57 11.54 4.83
CA GLY A 94 6.55 12.49 4.30
C GLY A 94 6.41 13.92 4.83
N THR A 95 5.40 14.22 5.63
CA THR A 95 5.11 15.57 6.13
C THR A 95 5.44 15.71 7.61
N ARG A 96 6.24 16.73 7.91
CA ARG A 96 6.65 17.06 9.28
C ARG A 96 5.70 18.12 9.84
N VAL A 97 5.45 18.05 11.14
CA VAL A 97 4.77 19.12 11.87
C VAL A 97 5.82 19.83 12.73
N PRO A 98 6.13 21.11 12.48
CA PRO A 98 7.07 21.86 13.30
C PRO A 98 6.62 21.89 14.76
N LEU A 99 7.58 21.74 15.68
CA LEU A 99 7.32 22.01 17.09
C LEU A 99 6.91 23.47 17.27
N ALA A 100 5.90 23.74 18.10
CA ALA A 100 5.45 25.10 18.36
C ALA A 100 6.62 26.00 18.78
N GLU A 101 6.76 27.15 18.12
CA GLU A 101 7.78 28.14 18.45
C GLU A 101 7.67 28.54 19.93
N GLY A 102 8.80 28.53 20.65
CA GLY A 102 8.83 28.84 22.09
C GLY A 102 8.58 27.67 23.04
N ALA A 103 8.50 26.42 22.55
CA ALA A 103 8.43 25.24 23.41
C ALA A 103 9.69 25.10 24.29
N GLY A 104 9.62 25.59 25.53
CA GLY A 104 10.70 25.50 26.50
C GLY A 104 11.07 24.06 26.86
N LEU A 105 12.25 23.88 27.47
CA LEU A 105 12.74 22.58 27.96
C LEU A 105 11.68 21.79 28.74
N PHE A 106 10.85 22.48 29.53
CA PHE A 106 9.77 21.86 30.31
C PHE A 106 8.64 21.28 29.45
N GLN A 107 8.25 21.95 28.35
CA GLN A 107 7.24 21.42 27.42
C GLN A 107 7.80 20.26 26.62
N ARG A 108 9.09 20.31 26.24
CA ARG A 108 9.80 19.18 25.63
C ARG A 108 9.90 17.98 26.58
N SER A 109 10.23 18.20 27.85
CA SER A 109 10.26 17.12 28.86
C SER A 109 8.86 16.59 29.17
N LEU A 110 7.84 17.44 29.19
CA LEU A 110 6.45 17.03 29.39
C LEU A 110 5.89 16.29 28.17
N ALA A 111 6.28 16.66 26.96
CA ALA A 111 6.03 15.87 25.75
C ALA A 111 6.66 14.48 25.90
N LEU A 112 7.94 14.42 26.27
CA LEU A 112 8.67 13.17 26.55
C LEU A 112 8.02 12.32 27.66
N LEU A 113 7.46 12.95 28.69
CA LEU A 113 6.78 12.29 29.80
C LEU A 113 5.35 11.85 29.45
N ARG A 114 4.66 12.56 28.54
CA ARG A 114 3.30 12.27 28.08
C ARG A 114 3.27 11.29 26.91
N SER A 115 4.29 11.30 26.05
CA SER A 115 4.43 10.40 24.90
C SER A 115 5.29 9.20 25.28
N ALA A 116 4.69 8.19 25.89
CA ALA A 116 5.34 6.88 25.97
C ALA A 116 5.57 6.28 24.57
N LEU A 117 4.82 6.73 23.55
CA LEU A 117 5.02 6.51 22.12
C LEU A 117 4.50 7.73 21.33
N PRO A 118 5.02 8.04 20.13
CA PRO A 118 4.44 9.04 19.21
C PRO A 118 2.96 8.77 18.96
N GLU A 119 2.14 9.81 18.81
CA GLU A 119 0.76 9.64 18.35
C GLU A 119 0.76 9.06 16.93
N VAL A 120 0.21 7.86 16.77
CA VAL A 120 0.17 7.13 15.50
C VAL A 120 -1.03 7.62 14.69
N THR A 121 -0.80 8.03 13.45
CA THR A 121 -1.88 8.47 12.56
C THR A 121 -2.88 7.34 12.28
N ASP A 122 -4.15 7.73 12.20
CA ASP A 122 -5.24 6.89 11.74
C ASP A 122 -5.77 7.32 10.37
N ASN A 123 -4.97 8.10 9.62
CA ASN A 123 -5.21 8.41 8.21
C ASN A 123 -5.06 7.13 7.36
N CYS A 124 -6.14 6.36 7.29
CA CYS A 124 -6.17 5.06 6.64
C CYS A 124 -6.37 5.21 5.12
N SER A 125 -5.42 5.81 4.41
CA SER A 125 -5.53 6.23 2.99
C SER A 125 -5.07 5.19 1.97
N VAL A 126 -4.67 3.98 2.38
CA VAL A 126 -3.97 3.04 1.47
C VAL A 126 -4.91 2.00 0.87
N ASN A 127 -5.61 1.21 1.69
CA ASN A 127 -6.39 0.07 1.20
C ASN A 127 -7.65 -0.16 2.04
N MET A 128 -8.43 -1.16 1.66
CA MET A 128 -9.61 -1.67 2.36
C MET A 128 -9.35 -3.11 2.84
N MET A 129 -9.86 -3.47 4.02
CA MET A 129 -9.88 -4.82 4.56
C MET A 129 -11.32 -5.26 4.79
N ARG A 130 -11.70 -6.42 4.23
CA ARG A 130 -12.97 -7.07 4.56
C ARG A 130 -12.74 -8.04 5.72
N CYS A 131 -13.63 -8.05 6.71
CA CYS A 131 -13.60 -9.03 7.79
C CYS A 131 -15.02 -9.56 7.98
N GLY A 132 -15.40 -10.54 7.16
CA GLY A 132 -16.78 -11.02 7.09
C GLY A 132 -17.75 -9.92 6.66
N THR A 133 -18.65 -9.53 7.56
CA THR A 133 -19.62 -8.43 7.34
C THR A 133 -19.05 -7.03 7.59
N ASP A 134 -17.91 -6.91 8.26
CA ASP A 134 -17.27 -5.62 8.53
C ASP A 134 -16.29 -5.24 7.39
N VAL A 135 -16.16 -3.93 7.13
CA VAL A 135 -15.22 -3.38 6.15
C VAL A 135 -14.45 -2.22 6.79
N TYR A 136 -13.12 -2.25 6.67
CA TYR A 136 -12.21 -1.28 7.27
C TYR A 136 -11.36 -0.59 6.22
N ALA A 137 -11.16 0.72 6.35
CA ALA A 137 -10.03 1.40 5.73
C ALA A 137 -8.76 1.13 6.55
N GLN A 138 -7.62 0.98 5.88
CA GLN A 138 -6.32 0.74 6.52
C GLN A 138 -5.18 1.53 5.85
N SER A 139 -4.14 1.79 6.63
CA SER A 139 -2.80 2.20 6.18
C SER A 139 -1.77 1.19 6.71
N GLN A 140 -0.51 1.58 6.94
CA GLN A 140 0.53 0.71 7.49
C GLN A 140 0.71 0.83 9.02
N THR A 141 -0.26 1.45 9.69
CA THR A 141 -0.32 1.54 11.15
C THR A 141 -1.23 0.45 11.73
N PRO A 142 -1.17 0.17 13.05
CA PRO A 142 -2.07 -0.80 13.69
C PRO A 142 -3.53 -0.33 13.82
N LEU A 143 -3.85 0.88 13.36
CA LEU A 143 -5.16 1.50 13.50
C LEU A 143 -5.99 1.24 12.24
N LEU A 144 -7.21 0.75 12.43
CA LEU A 144 -8.20 0.53 11.38
C LEU A 144 -9.41 1.43 11.61
N ARG A 145 -10.05 1.87 10.51
CA ARG A 145 -11.30 2.63 10.57
C ARG A 145 -12.42 1.87 9.88
N ARG A 146 -13.43 1.43 10.63
CA ARG A 146 -14.58 0.74 10.04
C ARG A 146 -15.43 1.74 9.26
N ILE A 147 -15.89 1.34 8.09
CA ILE A 147 -16.81 2.11 7.25
C ILE A 147 -18.13 1.37 7.06
N GLU A 148 -19.20 2.11 6.76
CA GLU A 148 -20.41 1.55 6.20
C GLU A 148 -20.30 1.53 4.66
N PRO A 149 -20.26 0.37 3.99
CA PRO A 149 -20.04 0.30 2.54
C PRO A 149 -21.09 1.03 1.69
N THR A 150 -22.33 1.11 2.18
CA THR A 150 -23.43 1.74 1.44
C THR A 150 -23.32 3.27 1.42
N SER A 151 -23.04 3.89 2.57
CA SER A 151 -23.03 5.36 2.74
C SER A 151 -21.63 5.99 2.78
N LEU A 152 -20.59 5.15 2.87
CA LEU A 152 -19.19 5.49 3.15
C LEU A 152 -18.96 6.17 4.52
N LEU A 153 -19.96 6.16 5.42
CA LEU A 153 -19.80 6.76 6.75
C LEU A 153 -18.71 6.04 7.55
N THR A 154 -17.80 6.82 8.11
CA THR A 154 -16.79 6.32 9.05
C THR A 154 -17.44 6.04 10.41
N SER A 155 -17.05 4.93 11.03
CA SER A 155 -17.54 4.53 12.35
C SER A 155 -16.38 4.23 13.30
N ASP A 156 -16.21 2.97 13.71
CA ASP A 156 -15.34 2.62 14.83
C ASP A 156 -13.85 2.74 14.45
N LYS A 157 -13.05 3.19 15.43
CA LYS A 157 -11.59 3.04 15.40
C LYS A 157 -11.22 1.73 16.11
N VAL A 158 -10.51 0.84 15.42
CA VAL A 158 -10.00 -0.40 15.99
C VAL A 158 -8.48 -0.33 16.08
N ASN A 159 -7.93 -0.61 17.25
CA ASN A 159 -6.49 -0.68 17.47
C ASN A 159 -6.04 -2.13 17.63
N LEU A 160 -5.42 -2.71 16.59
CA LEU A 160 -4.94 -4.09 16.65
C LEU A 160 -3.72 -4.26 17.57
N ALA A 161 -2.98 -3.19 17.86
CA ALA A 161 -1.86 -3.24 18.80
C ALA A 161 -2.31 -3.61 20.22
N GLU A 162 -3.50 -3.19 20.63
CA GLU A 162 -4.09 -3.54 21.94
C GLU A 162 -4.47 -5.03 22.04
N LYS A 163 -4.64 -5.71 20.89
CA LYS A 163 -5.08 -7.11 20.85
C LYS A 163 -3.94 -8.10 20.78
N VAL A 164 -2.99 -7.87 19.86
CA VAL A 164 -1.92 -8.84 19.57
C VAL A 164 -0.51 -8.28 19.71
N GLY A 165 -0.36 -7.03 20.19
CA GLY A 165 0.94 -6.40 20.44
C GLY A 165 1.76 -6.21 19.17
N MET A 166 1.61 -5.06 18.51
CA MET A 166 2.35 -4.73 17.28
C MET A 166 2.63 -3.23 17.17
N ASN A 167 3.56 -2.85 16.31
CA ASN A 167 3.91 -1.46 16.02
C ASN A 167 3.46 -1.03 14.62
N MET A 168 3.52 -1.95 13.65
CA MET A 168 3.10 -1.72 12.26
C MET A 168 2.37 -2.95 11.73
N LEU A 169 1.55 -2.72 10.70
CA LEU A 169 0.78 -3.75 9.99
C LEU A 169 0.90 -3.49 8.49
N THR A 170 0.89 -4.53 7.65
CA THR A 170 0.82 -4.29 6.20
C THR A 170 -0.59 -3.84 5.78
N ALA A 171 -0.69 -3.07 4.70
CA ALA A 171 -1.99 -2.66 4.13
C ALA A 171 -2.56 -3.69 3.13
N HIS A 172 -1.96 -4.88 3.05
CA HIS A 172 -2.24 -5.91 2.04
C HIS A 172 -2.60 -7.25 2.68
N PRO A 173 -3.75 -7.36 3.35
CA PRO A 173 -4.21 -8.63 3.89
C PRO A 173 -4.57 -9.59 2.75
N LEU A 174 -4.24 -10.87 2.94
CA LEU A 174 -4.60 -11.95 2.03
C LEU A 174 -5.67 -12.84 2.66
N TYR A 175 -6.50 -13.47 1.83
CA TYR A 175 -7.73 -14.14 2.29
C TYR A 175 -7.73 -15.63 1.96
N GLU A 176 -8.30 -16.44 2.85
CA GLU A 176 -8.80 -17.77 2.49
C GLU A 176 -10.23 -17.69 1.92
N PRO A 177 -10.69 -18.71 1.17
CA PRO A 177 -12.05 -18.75 0.62
C PRO A 177 -13.17 -18.62 1.66
N ASP A 178 -12.91 -18.95 2.93
CA ASP A 178 -13.88 -18.81 4.02
C ASP A 178 -13.97 -17.38 4.59
N GLY A 179 -13.18 -16.44 4.07
CA GLY A 179 -13.13 -15.05 4.50
C GLY A 179 -12.18 -14.77 5.66
N THR A 180 -11.42 -15.77 6.12
CA THR A 180 -10.33 -15.56 7.08
C THR A 180 -9.24 -14.71 6.45
N ALA A 181 -8.93 -13.58 7.07
CA ALA A 181 -7.86 -12.69 6.63
C ALA A 181 -6.54 -13.03 7.33
N TYR A 182 -5.44 -12.85 6.61
CA TYR A 182 -4.08 -12.98 7.10
C TYR A 182 -3.34 -11.68 6.84
N ASN A 183 -2.49 -11.26 7.77
CA ASN A 183 -1.70 -10.04 7.63
C ASN A 183 -0.37 -10.20 8.40
N VAL A 184 0.62 -9.37 8.11
CA VAL A 184 1.93 -9.39 8.76
C VAL A 184 2.10 -8.14 9.61
N ALA A 185 2.47 -8.36 10.88
CA ALA A 185 2.74 -7.31 11.84
C ALA A 185 4.23 -7.22 12.15
N THR A 186 4.77 -6.00 12.22
CA THR A 186 6.11 -5.77 12.76
C THR A 186 6.00 -5.44 14.24
N VAL A 187 6.72 -6.19 15.06
CA VAL A 187 6.83 -5.99 16.51
C VAL A 187 8.25 -5.56 16.85
N ILE A 188 8.39 -4.40 17.46
CA ILE A 188 9.66 -3.73 17.71
C ILE A 188 9.97 -3.78 19.20
N GLY A 189 11.17 -4.28 19.54
CA GLY A 189 11.73 -4.18 20.88
C GLY A 189 11.07 -5.02 21.96
N GLU A 190 10.16 -5.94 21.62
CA GLU A 190 9.55 -6.86 22.59
C GLU A 190 10.64 -7.76 23.18
N ARG A 191 10.92 -7.61 24.48
CA ARG A 191 12.03 -8.27 25.19
C ARG A 191 13.39 -8.08 24.49
N GLY A 192 13.60 -6.91 23.88
CA GLY A 192 14.84 -6.56 23.18
C GLY A 192 15.01 -7.21 21.80
N ARG A 193 13.95 -7.80 21.23
CA ARG A 193 13.99 -8.41 19.89
C ARG A 193 12.92 -7.81 18.99
N THR A 194 13.27 -7.61 17.73
CA THR A 194 12.33 -7.26 16.66
C THR A 194 11.94 -8.53 15.92
N LYS A 195 10.66 -8.66 15.57
CA LYS A 195 10.12 -9.83 14.88
C LYS A 195 8.96 -9.46 13.98
N TYR A 196 8.67 -10.33 13.02
CA TYR A 196 7.51 -10.27 12.16
C TYR A 196 6.52 -11.35 12.57
N ASN A 197 5.27 -10.98 12.83
CA ASN A 197 4.20 -11.90 13.22
C ASN A 197 3.27 -12.11 12.03
N LEU A 198 3.04 -13.36 11.64
CA LEU A 198 1.91 -13.70 10.78
C LEU A 198 0.65 -13.76 11.63
N LEU A 199 -0.31 -12.90 11.32
CA LEU A 199 -1.60 -12.81 11.97
C LEU A 199 -2.65 -13.60 11.20
N GLN A 200 -3.60 -14.16 11.95
CA GLN A 200 -4.87 -14.65 11.44
C GLN A 200 -6.00 -13.85 12.08
N ILE A 201 -6.93 -13.41 11.25
CA ILE A 201 -8.10 -12.61 11.61
C ILE A 201 -9.34 -13.36 11.09
N PRO A 202 -10.05 -14.10 11.95
CA PRO A 202 -11.30 -14.75 11.56
C PRO A 202 -12.35 -13.73 11.11
N PRO A 203 -13.28 -14.09 10.20
CA PRO A 203 -14.31 -13.18 9.75
C PRO A 203 -15.34 -12.89 10.86
N THR A 204 -15.87 -11.65 10.90
CA THR A 204 -17.10 -11.34 11.65
C THR A 204 -18.27 -12.02 10.94
N ALA A 205 -18.91 -13.00 11.59
CA ALA A 205 -20.03 -13.72 10.99
C ALA A 205 -21.32 -12.88 11.00
N ALA A 206 -22.27 -13.22 10.11
CA ALA A 206 -23.56 -12.53 10.07
C ALA A 206 -24.29 -12.66 11.43
N GLY A 207 -24.71 -11.53 11.98
CA GLY A 207 -25.39 -11.46 13.28
C GLY A 207 -24.44 -11.44 14.50
N GLU A 208 -23.13 -11.57 14.31
CA GLU A 208 -22.17 -11.31 15.38
C GLU A 208 -22.06 -9.81 15.69
N GLU A 209 -21.52 -9.51 16.87
CA GLU A 209 -21.17 -8.14 17.22
C GLU A 209 -20.14 -7.60 16.23
N ARG A 210 -20.37 -6.37 15.80
CA ARG A 210 -19.43 -5.52 15.08
C ARG A 210 -18.00 -5.66 15.65
N ASN A 211 -17.02 -5.82 14.77
CA ASN A 211 -15.60 -6.00 15.11
C ASN A 211 -15.25 -7.32 15.83
N SER A 212 -16.16 -8.30 15.93
CA SER A 212 -15.85 -9.59 16.57
C SER A 212 -14.69 -10.32 15.87
N GLY A 213 -14.58 -10.23 14.55
CA GLY A 213 -13.53 -10.89 13.76
C GLY A 213 -12.15 -10.33 14.08
N VAL A 214 -11.98 -9.00 13.98
CA VAL A 214 -10.74 -8.30 14.38
C VAL A 214 -10.45 -8.44 15.88
N GLY A 215 -11.49 -8.56 16.71
CA GLY A 215 -11.37 -8.85 18.15
C GLY A 215 -10.80 -10.24 18.45
N ARG A 216 -10.91 -11.18 17.50
CA ARG A 216 -10.37 -12.55 17.56
C ARG A 216 -9.04 -12.71 16.80
N ALA A 217 -8.40 -11.61 16.40
CA ALA A 217 -7.09 -11.65 15.77
C ALA A 217 -6.06 -12.37 16.67
N ARG A 218 -5.21 -13.20 16.07
CA ARG A 218 -4.18 -13.96 16.79
C ARG A 218 -2.90 -14.11 15.97
N VAL A 219 -1.78 -14.25 16.67
CA VAL A 219 -0.47 -14.55 16.06
C VAL A 219 -0.40 -16.06 15.82
N LEU A 220 -0.17 -16.48 14.57
CA LEU A 220 0.03 -17.89 14.23
C LEU A 220 1.49 -18.30 14.36
N CYS A 221 2.39 -17.46 13.86
CA CYS A 221 3.82 -17.71 13.91
C CYS A 221 4.60 -16.39 13.86
N SER A 222 5.86 -16.45 14.29
CA SER A 222 6.76 -15.31 14.31
C SER A 222 8.09 -15.69 13.68
N VAL A 223 8.67 -14.76 12.91
CA VAL A 223 10.04 -14.84 12.41
C VAL A 223 10.87 -13.73 13.07
N PRO A 224 12.02 -14.04 13.66
CA PRO A 224 12.91 -13.01 14.18
C PRO A 224 13.41 -12.15 13.02
N CYS A 225 13.41 -10.83 13.22
CA CYS A 225 14.08 -9.93 12.30
C CYS A 225 15.60 -10.20 12.33
N SER A 226 16.23 -10.20 11.15
CA SER A 226 17.69 -10.32 11.02
C SER A 226 18.44 -9.21 11.77
N ARG A 227 17.80 -8.05 11.94
CA ARG A 227 18.36 -6.85 12.58
C ARG A 227 17.62 -6.54 13.88
N MET A 228 18.38 -6.35 14.97
CA MET A 228 17.78 -6.20 16.30
C MET A 228 16.90 -4.95 16.45
N ILE A 229 17.33 -3.81 15.90
CA ILE A 229 16.69 -2.48 16.10
C ILE A 229 16.42 -1.73 14.78
N SER A 230 16.42 -2.45 13.65
CA SER A 230 16.21 -1.88 12.33
C SER A 230 15.41 -2.84 11.43
N PRO A 231 14.12 -3.08 11.71
CA PRO A 231 13.29 -3.94 10.86
C PRO A 231 13.21 -3.41 9.44
N SER A 232 12.98 -4.32 8.50
CA SER A 232 12.62 -3.97 7.14
C SER A 232 11.22 -3.38 7.08
N TYR A 233 11.03 -2.45 6.15
CA TYR A 233 9.73 -1.88 5.83
C TYR A 233 8.96 -2.86 4.93
N LEU A 234 8.16 -3.74 5.55
CA LEU A 234 7.33 -4.71 4.85
C LEU A 234 6.03 -4.06 4.36
N HIS A 235 5.79 -4.08 3.05
CA HIS A 235 4.58 -3.54 2.45
C HIS A 235 3.51 -4.60 2.17
N SER A 236 3.90 -5.80 1.76
CA SER A 236 3.01 -6.95 1.58
C SER A 236 3.76 -8.26 1.83
N PHE A 237 3.10 -9.40 1.62
CA PHE A 237 3.68 -10.73 1.82
C PHE A 237 3.01 -11.76 0.91
N GLY A 238 3.65 -12.91 0.71
CA GLY A 238 3.10 -14.05 -0.02
C GLY A 238 2.35 -15.03 0.88
N LEU A 239 1.27 -15.63 0.40
CA LEU A 239 0.50 -16.64 1.13
C LEU A 239 -0.02 -17.73 0.18
N CYS A 240 0.20 -18.99 0.55
CA CYS A 240 -0.47 -20.15 -0.04
C CYS A 240 -1.04 -21.03 1.08
N HIS A 241 -1.79 -22.08 0.76
CA HIS A 241 -2.45 -22.94 1.76
C HIS A 241 -1.54 -23.40 2.90
N SER A 242 -0.29 -23.76 2.60
CA SER A 242 0.64 -24.34 3.58
C SER A 242 1.78 -23.41 4.02
N HIS A 243 2.04 -22.29 3.32
CA HIS A 243 3.18 -21.43 3.61
C HIS A 243 2.82 -19.94 3.53
N ALA A 244 3.55 -19.13 4.30
CA ALA A 244 3.67 -17.69 4.07
C ALA A 244 5.11 -17.36 3.67
N LEU A 245 5.29 -16.30 2.88
CA LEU A 245 6.60 -15.84 2.42
C LEU A 245 6.78 -14.36 2.74
N LEU A 246 7.86 -14.03 3.45
CA LEU A 246 8.23 -12.64 3.78
C LEU A 246 9.56 -12.28 3.12
N LEU A 247 9.62 -11.09 2.53
CA LEU A 247 10.84 -10.54 1.94
C LEU A 247 11.38 -9.42 2.85
N GLU A 248 12.35 -9.78 3.69
CA GLU A 248 13.04 -8.84 4.59
C GLU A 248 14.13 -8.10 3.79
N SER A 249 13.71 -7.03 3.11
CA SER A 249 14.54 -6.17 2.27
C SER A 249 15.52 -5.30 3.07
N PRO A 250 16.61 -4.80 2.46
CA PRO A 250 17.51 -3.86 3.12
C PRO A 250 16.97 -2.41 3.15
N HIS A 251 15.66 -2.22 2.92
CA HIS A 251 14.98 -0.95 3.17
C HIS A 251 14.46 -0.96 4.61
N VAL A 252 15.24 -0.36 5.52
CA VAL A 252 15.08 -0.53 6.97
C VAL A 252 14.54 0.71 7.65
N LEU A 253 13.80 0.50 8.72
CA LEU A 253 13.30 1.52 9.64
C LEU A 253 14.21 1.65 10.86
N HIS A 254 14.82 2.81 11.05
CA HIS A 254 15.68 3.09 12.21
C HIS A 254 14.86 3.37 13.47
N VAL A 255 14.72 2.37 14.35
CA VAL A 255 13.85 2.45 15.54
C VAL A 255 14.22 3.62 16.47
N LEU A 256 15.51 3.86 16.71
CA LEU A 256 15.94 4.96 17.58
C LEU A 256 15.61 6.34 16.98
N ARG A 257 15.69 6.49 15.65
CA ARG A 257 15.26 7.72 14.97
C ARG A 257 13.75 7.88 15.06
N MET A 258 13.00 6.81 14.79
CA MET A 258 11.54 6.79 14.91
C MET A 258 11.07 7.18 16.31
N LEU A 259 11.64 6.60 17.37
CA LEU A 259 11.27 6.90 18.76
C LEU A 259 11.58 8.35 19.18
N THR A 260 12.58 8.98 18.54
CA THR A 260 12.96 10.38 18.82
C THR A 260 12.39 11.36 17.80
N SER A 261 11.63 10.90 16.81
CA SER A 261 11.16 11.69 15.66
C SER A 261 10.31 12.88 16.09
N SER A 262 9.36 12.70 17.01
CA SER A 262 8.49 13.77 17.52
C SER A 262 9.28 14.87 18.25
N LEU A 263 10.40 14.53 18.88
CA LEU A 263 11.28 15.51 19.54
C LEU A 263 12.16 16.28 18.55
N ARG A 264 12.45 15.66 17.41
CA ARG A 264 13.30 16.18 16.34
C ARG A 264 12.49 16.91 15.26
N GLY A 265 11.16 16.83 15.30
CA GLY A 265 10.30 17.32 14.22
C GLY A 265 10.50 16.54 12.91
N GLU A 266 10.84 15.25 13.00
CA GLU A 266 11.08 14.36 11.86
C GLU A 266 9.80 13.57 11.49
N ASN A 267 9.77 13.00 10.28
CA ASN A 267 8.66 12.21 9.74
C ASN A 267 9.06 10.73 9.55
N MET A 268 8.11 9.85 9.22
CA MET A 268 8.39 8.41 9.05
C MET A 268 9.40 8.15 7.93
N ALA A 269 9.28 8.82 6.79
CA ALA A 269 10.16 8.65 5.64
C ALA A 269 11.63 8.94 5.99
N SER A 270 11.91 9.95 6.83
CA SER A 270 13.28 10.25 7.29
C SER A 270 13.87 9.22 8.25
N CYS A 271 13.04 8.31 8.77
CA CYS A 271 13.48 7.18 9.57
C CYS A 271 13.82 5.94 8.73
N LEU A 272 13.52 5.96 7.43
CA LEU A 272 13.84 4.88 6.49
C LEU A 272 15.19 5.10 5.82
N SER A 273 15.86 4.01 5.45
CA SER A 273 17.05 4.03 4.60
C SER A 273 17.19 2.72 3.83
N TYR A 274 17.80 2.77 2.66
CA TYR A 274 18.16 1.60 1.88
C TYR A 274 19.67 1.35 1.87
N ASP A 275 20.07 0.08 2.04
CA ASP A 275 21.46 -0.36 1.93
C ASP A 275 21.62 -1.36 0.76
N PRO A 276 22.18 -0.94 -0.40
CA PRO A 276 22.34 -1.81 -1.56
C PRO A 276 23.37 -2.94 -1.35
N GLU A 277 24.23 -2.86 -0.35
CA GLU A 277 25.25 -3.89 -0.09
C GLU A 277 24.68 -5.08 0.69
N GLN A 278 23.51 -4.90 1.31
CA GLN A 278 22.86 -5.91 2.14
C GLN A 278 21.92 -6.78 1.30
N LYS A 279 22.00 -8.09 1.51
CA LYS A 279 21.08 -9.04 0.86
C LYS A 279 19.67 -8.94 1.43
N THR A 280 18.68 -9.32 0.62
CA THR A 280 17.30 -9.53 1.06
C THR A 280 17.21 -10.95 1.65
N HIS A 281 16.65 -11.08 2.86
CA HIS A 281 16.31 -12.39 3.41
C HIS A 281 14.90 -12.79 2.96
N ILE A 282 14.75 -14.02 2.50
CA ILE A 282 13.47 -14.63 2.15
C ILE A 282 13.12 -15.61 3.25
N HIS A 283 12.03 -15.35 3.97
CA HIS A 283 11.55 -16.23 5.05
C HIS A 283 10.32 -16.98 4.58
N VAL A 284 10.40 -18.31 4.51
CA VAL A 284 9.27 -19.18 4.25
C VAL A 284 8.81 -19.80 5.56
N LEU A 285 7.56 -19.55 5.94
CA LEU A 285 6.97 -19.99 7.19
C LEU A 285 5.94 -21.08 6.91
N ALA A 286 6.12 -22.27 7.46
CA ALA A 286 5.09 -23.30 7.46
C ALA A 286 3.85 -22.86 8.27
N ARG A 287 2.67 -23.00 7.66
CA ARG A 287 1.37 -22.74 8.27
C ARG A 287 0.80 -24.04 8.80
N LYS A 288 0.74 -24.20 10.12
CA LYS A 288 -0.06 -25.27 10.75
C LYS A 288 -1.49 -24.77 10.89
N ARG A 289 -2.45 -25.40 10.21
CA ARG A 289 -3.87 -25.16 10.50
C ARG A 289 -4.15 -25.74 11.88
N GLU A 290 -4.80 -24.97 12.75
CA GLU A 290 -5.55 -25.59 13.83
C GLU A 290 -6.80 -26.17 13.16
N ASP A 291 -6.96 -27.49 13.22
CA ASP A 291 -8.22 -28.14 12.85
C ASP A 291 -9.35 -27.44 13.60
N ALA A 292 -10.41 -27.08 12.87
CA ALA A 292 -11.59 -26.46 13.45
C ALA A 292 -12.03 -27.26 14.68
N ALA A 293 -12.03 -26.62 15.86
CA ALA A 293 -12.47 -27.27 17.08
C ALA A 293 -13.87 -27.85 16.85
N PRO A 294 -14.12 -29.13 17.15
CA PRO A 294 -15.44 -29.72 16.97
C PRO A 294 -16.42 -28.97 17.87
N SER A 295 -17.53 -28.52 17.26
CA SER A 295 -18.63 -27.86 17.95
C SER A 295 -19.12 -28.74 19.10
N SER A 296 -18.77 -28.41 20.34
CA SER A 296 -19.34 -29.04 21.52
C SER A 296 -20.41 -28.12 22.08
N THR A 297 -21.65 -28.59 21.95
CA THR A 297 -22.85 -28.07 22.64
C THR A 297 -22.64 -27.97 24.15
N PRO A 298 -23.19 -26.94 24.83
CA PRO A 298 -22.99 -26.76 26.25
C PRO A 298 -23.92 -27.69 27.06
N SER A 299 -23.34 -28.61 27.82
CA SER A 299 -24.02 -29.24 28.96
C SER A 299 -23.59 -28.53 30.25
N SER A 300 -24.58 -27.98 30.94
CA SER A 300 -24.48 -27.34 32.26
C SER A 300 -23.85 -28.26 33.32
N THR A 301 -22.89 -27.75 34.12
CA THR A 301 -23.00 -27.59 35.59
C THR A 301 -21.71 -27.06 36.25
N SER A 302 -21.92 -26.14 37.19
CA SER A 302 -21.16 -25.79 38.41
C SER A 302 -19.69 -25.34 38.36
N SER A 303 -19.52 -24.02 38.53
CA SER A 303 -18.66 -23.31 39.51
C SER A 303 -17.36 -23.96 40.02
N SER A 304 -16.23 -23.43 39.56
CA SER A 304 -15.07 -23.12 40.40
C SER A 304 -14.21 -22.05 39.74
N THR A 305 -13.79 -21.06 40.53
CA THR A 305 -12.95 -19.89 40.20
C THR A 305 -11.70 -20.21 39.36
N PRO A 306 -11.36 -19.41 38.33
CA PRO A 306 -10.07 -19.54 37.64
C PRO A 306 -9.00 -18.68 38.32
N SER A 307 -7.96 -19.32 38.85
CA SER A 307 -6.68 -18.71 39.14
C SER A 307 -5.97 -18.37 37.82
N SER A 308 -5.64 -17.11 37.62
CA SER A 308 -4.87 -16.62 36.47
C SER A 308 -3.43 -17.10 36.55
N SER A 309 -3.09 -18.10 35.75
CA SER A 309 -1.70 -18.41 35.37
C SER A 309 -1.63 -18.46 33.85
N SER A 310 -1.28 -17.34 33.22
CA SER A 310 -0.94 -17.27 31.81
C SER A 310 0.41 -17.95 31.59
N SER A 311 0.40 -19.27 31.44
CA SER A 311 1.53 -20.01 30.91
C SER A 311 1.65 -19.70 29.42
N SER A 312 2.66 -18.91 29.07
CA SER A 312 3.11 -18.74 27.69
C SER A 312 3.60 -20.09 27.16
N SER A 313 2.75 -20.81 26.44
CA SER A 313 3.19 -21.96 25.66
C SER A 313 3.99 -21.42 24.48
N SER A 314 5.32 -21.46 24.58
CA SER A 314 6.20 -21.34 23.43
C SER A 314 5.95 -22.55 22.54
N SER A 315 5.09 -22.39 21.53
CA SER A 315 5.05 -23.30 20.39
C SER A 315 6.49 -23.48 19.87
N PRO A 316 6.90 -24.70 19.47
CA PRO A 316 8.19 -24.87 18.81
C PRO A 316 8.28 -23.89 17.63
N PRO A 317 9.46 -23.32 17.33
CA PRO A 317 9.60 -22.43 16.19
C PRO A 317 9.04 -23.15 14.96
N PRO A 318 8.26 -22.47 14.10
CA PRO A 318 7.86 -23.06 12.83
C PRO A 318 9.11 -23.54 12.09
N ASP A 319 8.97 -24.57 11.27
CA ASP A 319 9.99 -24.90 10.28
C ASP A 319 10.09 -23.69 9.34
N VAL A 320 11.09 -22.83 9.58
CA VAL A 320 11.39 -21.66 8.77
C VAL A 320 12.51 -22.03 7.82
N ILE A 321 12.29 -21.81 6.54
CA ILE A 321 13.36 -21.82 5.55
C ILE A 321 13.77 -20.36 5.35
N THR A 322 15.06 -20.07 5.55
CA THR A 322 15.62 -18.75 5.27
C THR A 322 16.56 -18.84 4.08
N CYS A 323 16.24 -18.09 3.03
CA CYS A 323 17.04 -17.96 1.81
C CYS A 323 17.47 -16.51 1.63
N TYR A 324 18.31 -16.25 0.62
CA TYR A 324 18.85 -14.94 0.33
C TYR A 324 18.74 -14.62 -1.15
N THR A 325 18.52 -13.35 -1.48
CA THR A 325 18.62 -12.84 -2.85
C THR A 325 19.32 -11.48 -2.83
N ASP A 326 19.64 -10.94 -3.99
CA ASP A 326 20.15 -9.58 -4.13
C ASP A 326 19.25 -8.52 -3.45
N ALA A 327 19.88 -7.38 -3.16
CA ALA A 327 19.20 -6.23 -2.58
C ALA A 327 18.07 -5.75 -3.50
N GLY A 328 16.89 -5.50 -2.94
CA GLY A 328 15.77 -4.94 -3.67
C GLY A 328 14.68 -4.46 -2.73
N VAL A 329 13.80 -3.59 -3.21
CA VAL A 329 12.60 -3.16 -2.48
C VAL A 329 11.39 -3.85 -3.08
N PHE A 330 10.66 -4.61 -2.27
CA PHE A 330 9.51 -5.39 -2.71
C PHE A 330 8.22 -4.76 -2.18
N ILE A 331 7.28 -4.47 -3.08
CA ILE A 331 6.07 -3.74 -2.73
C ILE A 331 4.86 -4.67 -2.80
N HIS A 332 4.52 -5.21 -3.97
CA HIS A 332 3.27 -5.95 -4.16
C HIS A 332 3.52 -7.41 -4.57
N HIS A 333 3.13 -8.36 -3.73
CA HIS A 333 3.02 -9.76 -4.13
C HIS A 333 1.84 -9.95 -5.08
N ALA A 334 2.09 -10.59 -6.23
CA ALA A 334 1.05 -10.94 -7.19
C ALA A 334 0.35 -12.26 -6.80
N ASN A 335 1.13 -13.30 -6.50
CA ASN A 335 0.62 -14.56 -5.98
C ASN A 335 1.73 -15.39 -5.31
N THR A 336 1.35 -16.41 -4.54
CA THR A 336 2.28 -17.39 -3.98
C THR A 336 1.61 -18.75 -3.91
N TYR A 337 2.24 -19.82 -4.38
CA TYR A 337 1.63 -21.16 -4.45
C TYR A 337 2.68 -22.27 -4.40
N ASN A 338 2.25 -23.49 -4.08
CA ASN A 338 3.14 -24.66 -4.14
C ASN A 338 3.10 -25.29 -5.53
N GLU A 339 4.25 -25.75 -6.03
CA GLU A 339 4.38 -26.54 -7.25
C GLU A 339 5.51 -27.56 -7.10
N GLU A 340 5.20 -28.86 -7.20
CA GLU A 340 6.17 -29.96 -7.23
C GLU A 340 7.31 -29.85 -6.19
N GLY A 341 6.96 -29.64 -4.91
CA GLY A 341 7.95 -29.52 -3.82
C GLY A 341 8.62 -28.15 -3.67
N HIS A 342 8.19 -27.16 -4.46
CA HIS A 342 8.67 -25.79 -4.41
C HIS A 342 7.55 -24.83 -4.00
N LEU A 343 7.93 -23.71 -3.40
CA LEU A 343 7.10 -22.53 -3.24
C LEU A 343 7.45 -21.53 -4.35
N VAL A 344 6.47 -21.19 -5.18
CA VAL A 344 6.58 -20.17 -6.22
C VAL A 344 5.96 -18.88 -5.72
N ALA A 345 6.67 -17.75 -5.84
CA ALA A 345 6.17 -16.44 -5.44
C ALA A 345 6.48 -15.38 -6.51
N ASP A 346 5.42 -14.75 -7.00
CA ASP A 346 5.49 -13.65 -7.95
C ASP A 346 5.33 -12.33 -7.19
N VAL A 347 6.25 -11.39 -7.38
CA VAL A 347 6.30 -10.13 -6.61
C VAL A 347 6.90 -8.98 -7.41
N THR A 348 6.36 -7.78 -7.24
CA THR A 348 6.94 -6.57 -7.83
C THR A 348 8.10 -6.06 -6.98
N SER A 349 9.19 -5.72 -7.66
CA SER A 349 10.45 -5.27 -7.07
C SER A 349 10.89 -3.96 -7.69
N HIS A 350 11.65 -3.18 -6.94
CA HIS A 350 12.23 -1.90 -7.33
C HIS A 350 13.72 -1.87 -7.02
N ASP A 351 14.50 -1.28 -7.92
CA ASP A 351 15.91 -1.01 -7.71
C ASP A 351 16.07 0.17 -6.74
N GLY A 352 16.44 -0.12 -5.50
CA GLY A 352 16.59 0.90 -4.45
C GLY A 352 15.27 1.43 -3.89
N ASP A 353 15.36 2.43 -3.00
CA ASP A 353 14.22 3.07 -2.34
C ASP A 353 13.67 4.30 -3.06
N GLY A 354 14.14 4.55 -4.29
CA GLY A 354 13.66 5.63 -5.13
C GLY A 354 12.14 5.62 -5.32
N VAL A 355 11.51 4.44 -5.21
CA VAL A 355 10.06 4.20 -5.25
C VAL A 355 9.26 5.10 -4.31
N TYR A 356 9.77 5.43 -3.11
CA TYR A 356 9.09 6.36 -2.19
C TYR A 356 9.43 7.81 -2.50
N SER A 357 10.66 8.07 -2.94
CA SER A 357 11.15 9.44 -3.16
C SER A 357 10.45 10.17 -4.31
N VAL A 358 9.94 9.44 -5.31
CA VAL A 358 9.28 10.02 -6.49
C VAL A 358 7.89 10.60 -6.18
N PHE A 359 7.33 10.30 -5.01
CA PHE A 359 6.00 10.75 -4.58
C PHE A 359 6.00 12.04 -3.73
N TYR A 360 7.16 12.69 -3.58
CA TYR A 360 7.23 14.05 -3.03
C TYR A 360 6.76 15.09 -4.05
N PHE A 361 5.99 16.08 -3.60
CA PHE A 361 5.65 17.25 -4.42
C PHE A 361 6.91 18.09 -4.70
N GLY A 362 7.05 18.63 -5.90
CA GLY A 362 8.23 19.41 -6.30
C GLY A 362 8.24 20.83 -5.71
N LYS A 363 9.43 21.37 -5.39
CA LYS A 363 9.59 22.75 -4.87
C LYS A 363 9.07 23.84 -5.82
N GLY A 364 9.15 23.63 -7.14
CA GLY A 364 8.74 24.61 -8.15
C GLY A 364 7.22 24.80 -8.32
N GLU A 365 6.39 24.07 -7.54
CA GLU A 365 4.94 24.33 -7.50
C GLU A 365 4.60 25.54 -6.59
N GLU A 366 5.49 25.95 -5.70
CA GLU A 366 5.30 27.11 -4.81
C GLU A 366 5.33 28.45 -5.58
N GLU A 367 6.14 28.56 -6.64
CA GLU A 367 6.28 29.79 -7.44
C GLU A 367 5.15 30.01 -8.47
N GLU A 368 4.50 28.94 -8.95
CA GLU A 368 3.37 29.05 -9.90
C GLU A 368 2.05 29.49 -9.22
N GLU A 369 1.90 29.28 -7.90
CA GLU A 369 0.75 29.79 -7.12
C GLU A 369 0.96 31.24 -6.69
N GLU A 370 2.15 31.61 -6.17
CA GLU A 370 2.46 33.01 -5.84
C GLU A 370 2.47 33.93 -7.08
N GLY A 371 2.78 33.38 -8.26
CA GLY A 371 2.69 34.10 -9.52
C GLY A 371 1.26 34.43 -9.97
N ARG A 372 0.25 33.63 -9.57
CA ARG A 372 -1.16 33.87 -9.94
C ARG A 372 -1.87 34.84 -9.00
N ASP A 373 -1.57 34.80 -7.71
CA ASP A 373 -2.11 35.77 -6.74
C ASP A 373 -1.60 37.20 -7.03
N ASN A 374 -0.42 37.33 -7.63
CA ASN A 374 0.15 38.62 -8.03
C ASN A 374 -0.37 39.16 -9.38
N ASP A 375 -0.92 38.32 -10.25
CA ASP A 375 -1.48 38.74 -11.55
C ASP A 375 -2.96 39.16 -11.40
N ASP A 376 -3.72 38.53 -10.51
CA ASP A 376 -5.11 38.94 -10.20
C ASP A 376 -5.19 40.31 -9.50
N ASP A 377 -4.12 40.73 -8.81
CA ASP A 377 -4.04 42.06 -8.16
C ASP A 377 -3.54 43.17 -9.09
N LYS A 378 -2.96 42.81 -10.26
CA LYS A 378 -2.53 43.79 -11.29
C LYS A 378 -3.62 44.16 -12.29
N GLU A 379 -4.66 43.34 -12.47
CA GLU A 379 -5.80 43.70 -13.31
C GLU A 379 -6.75 44.74 -12.67
N LYS A 380 -6.58 45.09 -11.38
CA LYS A 380 -7.41 46.11 -10.68
C LYS A 380 -6.82 47.50 -10.52
N LYS A 381 -5.62 47.79 -11.05
CA LYS A 381 -5.07 49.15 -11.03
C LYS A 381 -4.63 49.60 -12.42
N GLY A 382 -5.58 50.13 -13.18
CA GLY A 382 -5.28 50.89 -14.38
C GLY A 382 -4.49 52.16 -14.05
N VAL A 383 -3.24 52.27 -14.53
CA VAL A 383 -2.55 53.55 -14.71
C VAL A 383 -1.70 53.50 -15.98
N LYS A 384 -1.91 54.51 -16.82
CA LYS A 384 -1.20 54.90 -18.05
C LYS A 384 -0.01 55.80 -17.71
N SER A 385 1.14 55.65 -18.36
CA SER A 385 2.08 56.72 -18.84
C SER A 385 3.46 56.11 -19.17
N THR A 386 3.91 56.00 -20.43
CA THR A 386 4.69 56.95 -21.28
C THR A 386 6.16 57.21 -20.88
N SER A 387 7.05 56.74 -21.77
CA SER A 387 8.30 57.33 -22.34
C SER A 387 9.42 57.95 -21.50
N ASP A 388 10.64 57.61 -21.97
CA ASP A 388 11.86 58.42 -22.16
C ASP A 388 13.13 58.23 -21.30
N GLU A 389 14.22 58.45 -22.03
CA GLU A 389 15.65 58.16 -21.86
C GLU A 389 16.37 58.86 -20.70
N GLY A 390 17.59 58.39 -20.38
CA GLY A 390 18.64 59.22 -19.77
C GLY A 390 19.62 58.50 -18.86
N GLY A 391 20.89 58.37 -19.27
CA GLY A 391 21.94 57.66 -18.53
C GLY A 391 22.58 58.39 -17.33
N GLY A 392 23.51 57.69 -16.67
CA GLY A 392 24.42 58.26 -15.67
C GLY A 392 25.05 57.19 -14.77
N GLY A 393 26.35 56.95 -14.95
CA GLY A 393 27.12 55.96 -14.22
C GLY A 393 27.43 56.29 -12.75
N GLY A 394 27.78 55.27 -12.00
CA GLY A 394 28.30 55.38 -10.64
C GLY A 394 28.74 54.02 -10.11
N GLY A 395 30.05 53.78 -10.06
CA GLY A 395 30.65 52.51 -9.62
C GLY A 395 30.52 52.27 -8.12
N GLY A 396 30.53 50.99 -7.72
CA GLY A 396 30.48 50.62 -6.32
C GLY A 396 30.56 49.13 -6.05
N ARG A 397 31.79 48.62 -6.01
CA ARG A 397 32.33 47.52 -5.16
C ARG A 397 31.61 46.17 -5.17
N GLY A 398 32.37 45.17 -5.61
CA GLY A 398 32.01 43.76 -5.64
C GLY A 398 31.64 43.17 -4.27
N ARG A 399 30.70 42.25 -4.35
CA ARG A 399 30.55 41.12 -3.44
C ARG A 399 30.36 39.90 -4.33
N GLU A 400 31.31 38.98 -4.25
CA GLU A 400 31.23 37.65 -4.82
C GLU A 400 30.01 36.96 -4.22
N GLY A 401 28.94 36.85 -5.00
CA GLY A 401 27.88 35.88 -4.77
C GLY A 401 28.26 34.63 -5.53
N GLY A 402 28.62 33.57 -4.80
CA GLY A 402 28.67 32.23 -5.37
C GLY A 402 27.26 31.88 -5.86
N GLY A 403 27.10 31.86 -7.18
CA GLY A 403 25.97 31.18 -7.80
C GLY A 403 26.19 29.69 -7.61
N ASP A 404 25.44 29.09 -6.69
CA ASP A 404 25.17 27.66 -6.77
C ASP A 404 24.28 27.49 -8.01
N ASP A 405 24.90 27.11 -9.12
CA ASP A 405 24.20 26.60 -10.28
C ASP A 405 23.40 25.37 -9.82
N ASP A 406 22.09 25.55 -9.63
CA ASP A 406 21.12 24.48 -9.41
C ASP A 406 21.10 23.57 -10.65
N VAL A 407 22.06 22.65 -10.70
CA VAL A 407 21.96 21.46 -11.52
C VAL A 407 20.75 20.70 -11.01
N LYS A 408 19.62 20.78 -11.73
CA LYS A 408 18.50 19.85 -11.59
C LYS A 408 19.08 18.45 -11.75
N GLU A 409 19.40 17.81 -10.63
CA GLU A 409 19.78 16.41 -10.59
C GLU A 409 18.56 15.62 -11.06
N GLU A 410 18.56 15.27 -12.35
CA GLU A 410 17.52 14.45 -12.96
C GLU A 410 17.60 13.08 -12.28
N ARG A 411 16.73 12.83 -11.29
CA ARG A 411 16.71 11.58 -10.53
C ARG A 411 16.60 10.41 -11.51
N ALA A 412 17.53 9.46 -11.41
CA ALA A 412 17.53 8.27 -12.25
C ALA A 412 16.17 7.57 -12.21
N PRO A 413 15.68 7.02 -13.34
CA PRO A 413 14.38 6.36 -13.38
C PRO A 413 14.37 5.13 -12.46
N VAL A 414 13.36 5.06 -11.59
CA VAL A 414 13.11 3.89 -10.74
C VAL A 414 12.72 2.72 -11.64
N LYS A 415 13.53 1.66 -11.62
CA LYS A 415 13.25 0.44 -12.38
C LYS A 415 12.39 -0.49 -11.53
N SER A 416 11.20 -0.79 -12.03
CA SER A 416 10.28 -1.76 -11.45
C SER A 416 10.27 -3.05 -12.27
N ARG A 417 10.06 -4.20 -11.62
CA ARG A 417 10.06 -5.53 -12.26
C ARG A 417 9.10 -6.48 -11.55
N LEU A 418 8.40 -7.33 -12.29
CA LEU A 418 7.71 -8.50 -11.75
C LEU A 418 8.67 -9.69 -11.76
N LEU A 419 9.01 -10.21 -10.58
CA LEU A 419 9.97 -11.28 -10.38
C LEU A 419 9.26 -12.54 -9.87
N ARG A 420 9.71 -13.72 -10.31
CA ARG A 420 9.31 -15.03 -9.83
C ARG A 420 10.43 -15.69 -9.04
N PHE A 421 10.22 -15.89 -7.76
CA PHE A 421 11.06 -16.74 -6.92
C PHE A 421 10.52 -18.17 -6.90
N VAL A 422 11.43 -19.15 -6.96
CA VAL A 422 11.11 -20.57 -6.79
C VAL A 422 11.99 -21.12 -5.69
N ILE A 423 11.38 -21.53 -4.58
CA ILE A 423 12.07 -21.89 -3.34
C ILE A 423 11.80 -23.36 -3.02
N PRO A 424 12.82 -24.23 -2.99
CA PRO A 424 12.64 -25.63 -2.63
C PRO A 424 12.22 -25.76 -1.16
N LEU A 425 11.17 -26.54 -0.88
CA LEU A 425 10.65 -26.71 0.49
C LEU A 425 11.50 -27.69 1.32
N GLU A 426 12.27 -28.54 0.66
CA GLU A 426 13.23 -29.47 1.30
C GLU A 426 14.65 -28.85 1.40
N ALA A 427 14.74 -27.52 1.30
CA ALA A 427 16.01 -26.76 1.35
C ALA A 427 16.88 -27.04 2.58
N ASN A 428 16.30 -27.49 3.69
CA ASN A 428 17.01 -27.74 4.95
C ASN A 428 17.60 -29.16 5.04
N GLU A 429 17.43 -30.01 4.02
CA GLU A 429 17.96 -31.37 4.04
C GLU A 429 19.50 -31.40 4.00
N LYS A 430 20.07 -32.37 4.73
CA LYS A 430 21.51 -32.60 4.84
C LYS A 430 22.01 -33.38 3.63
N GLY A 431 23.16 -32.99 3.08
CA GLY A 431 23.83 -33.73 2.00
C GLY A 431 23.69 -33.12 0.59
N VAL A 432 23.00 -31.98 0.45
CA VAL A 432 22.95 -31.24 -0.82
C VAL A 432 24.33 -30.61 -1.12
N GLU A 433 24.84 -30.87 -2.32
CA GLU A 433 26.15 -30.39 -2.79
C GLU A 433 26.14 -28.87 -3.06
N ILE A 434 27.20 -28.18 -2.66
CA ILE A 434 27.42 -26.75 -2.89
C ILE A 434 27.42 -26.46 -4.40
N GLY A 435 26.80 -25.36 -4.81
CA GLY A 435 26.71 -24.95 -6.21
C GLY A 435 25.61 -25.65 -7.01
N THR A 436 24.89 -26.60 -6.42
CA THR A 436 23.74 -27.26 -7.06
C THR A 436 22.55 -26.32 -7.09
N ASN A 437 21.93 -26.18 -8.27
CA ASN A 437 20.61 -25.57 -8.39
C ASN A 437 19.54 -26.57 -7.93
N LEU A 438 18.75 -26.16 -6.93
CA LEU A 438 17.70 -26.98 -6.33
C LEU A 438 16.32 -26.74 -6.94
N VAL A 439 16.19 -25.79 -7.85
CA VAL A 439 14.96 -25.61 -8.62
C VAL A 439 14.90 -26.67 -9.71
N THR A 440 13.91 -27.57 -9.61
CA THR A 440 13.72 -28.65 -10.58
C THR A 440 12.53 -28.44 -11.53
N LEU A 441 11.81 -27.31 -11.39
CA LEU A 441 10.67 -26.98 -12.25
C LEU A 441 11.15 -26.71 -13.70
N PRO A 442 10.75 -27.52 -14.70
CA PRO A 442 11.32 -27.45 -16.04
C PRO A 442 10.98 -26.17 -16.82
N ALA A 443 9.89 -25.49 -16.45
CA ALA A 443 9.44 -24.26 -17.11
C ALA A 443 9.97 -22.97 -16.45
N SER A 444 10.73 -23.09 -15.35
CA SER A 444 11.24 -21.96 -14.57
C SER A 444 12.69 -21.67 -14.92
N GLU A 445 13.02 -20.38 -15.08
CA GLU A 445 14.40 -19.91 -15.21
C GLU A 445 15.02 -19.53 -13.85
N ALA A 446 14.20 -19.47 -12.79
CA ALA A 446 14.67 -19.19 -11.45
C ALA A 446 15.61 -20.29 -10.93
N CYS A 447 16.55 -19.90 -10.08
CA CYS A 447 17.51 -20.80 -9.45
C CYS A 447 17.50 -20.65 -7.93
N ALA A 448 17.82 -21.72 -7.22
CA ALA A 448 18.08 -21.70 -5.79
C ALA A 448 19.36 -22.51 -5.53
N ILE A 449 20.48 -21.82 -5.34
CA ILE A 449 21.81 -22.40 -5.34
C ILE A 449 22.36 -22.39 -3.92
N ARG A 450 22.82 -23.55 -3.43
CA ARG A 450 23.46 -23.62 -2.11
C ARG A 450 24.88 -23.03 -2.20
N ASP A 451 25.14 -21.99 -1.41
CA ASP A 451 26.44 -21.32 -1.38
C ASP A 451 27.48 -22.11 -0.55
N LYS A 452 28.72 -21.59 -0.54
CA LYS A 452 29.86 -22.19 0.18
C LYS A 452 29.66 -22.26 1.70
N ASP A 453 28.81 -21.40 2.25
CA ASP A 453 28.52 -21.29 3.67
C ASP A 453 27.28 -22.14 4.04
N GLY A 454 26.69 -22.80 3.06
CA GLY A 454 25.53 -23.69 3.19
C GLY A 454 24.19 -22.97 3.14
N HIS A 455 24.16 -21.66 2.89
CA HIS A 455 22.92 -20.90 2.74
C HIS A 455 22.35 -21.07 1.33
N LEU A 456 21.03 -20.85 1.18
CA LEU A 456 20.37 -20.93 -0.12
C LEU A 456 20.26 -19.55 -0.75
N TYR A 457 20.93 -19.36 -1.89
CA TYR A 457 20.89 -18.14 -2.69
C TYR A 457 19.90 -18.29 -3.86
N CYS A 458 18.83 -17.51 -3.84
CA CYS A 458 17.77 -17.49 -4.83
C CYS A 458 18.05 -16.44 -5.90
N ILE A 459 17.94 -16.84 -7.16
CA ILE A 459 17.99 -15.97 -8.33
C ILE A 459 16.60 -16.04 -8.98
N PRO A 460 15.82 -14.95 -8.97
CA PRO A 460 14.48 -14.96 -9.54
C PRO A 460 14.50 -14.97 -11.08
N GLU A 461 13.44 -15.50 -11.68
CA GLU A 461 13.10 -15.25 -13.08
C GLU A 461 12.42 -13.88 -13.21
N GLU A 462 12.76 -13.12 -14.23
CA GLU A 462 12.11 -11.83 -14.52
C GLU A 462 10.95 -12.04 -15.50
N ILE A 463 9.72 -11.81 -15.03
CA ILE A 463 8.50 -12.00 -15.84
C ILE A 463 8.25 -10.78 -16.73
N ALA A 464 8.38 -9.58 -16.16
CA ALA A 464 8.11 -8.32 -16.85
C ALA A 464 8.87 -7.15 -16.23
N GLN A 465 9.18 -6.15 -17.04
CA GLN A 465 9.84 -4.91 -16.63
C GLN A 465 8.86 -3.73 -16.67
N SER A 466 9.16 -2.70 -15.88
CA SER A 466 8.40 -1.45 -15.83
C SER A 466 6.93 -1.69 -15.47
N VAL A 467 6.68 -2.55 -14.49
CA VAL A 467 5.33 -2.93 -14.06
C VAL A 467 5.15 -2.86 -12.55
N ASP A 468 3.93 -2.55 -12.12
CA ASP A 468 3.52 -2.62 -10.71
C ASP A 468 2.01 -2.88 -10.56
N LEU A 469 1.49 -2.82 -9.33
CA LEU A 469 0.08 -3.03 -8.96
C LEU A 469 -0.51 -4.30 -9.58
N PRO A 470 0.07 -5.48 -9.26
CA PRO A 470 -0.40 -6.74 -9.79
C PRO A 470 -1.77 -7.10 -9.23
N CYS A 471 -2.61 -7.64 -10.10
CA CYS A 471 -3.92 -8.20 -9.79
C CYS A 471 -4.04 -9.57 -10.47
N ILE A 472 -4.73 -10.50 -9.82
CA ILE A 472 -5.06 -11.82 -10.35
C ILE A 472 -6.56 -12.08 -10.15
N ASN A 473 -7.08 -13.17 -10.72
CA ASN A 473 -8.38 -13.68 -10.31
C ASN A 473 -8.28 -14.14 -8.84
N PRO A 474 -9.06 -13.55 -7.89
CA PRO A 474 -8.95 -13.90 -6.48
C PRO A 474 -9.21 -15.38 -6.16
N ALA A 475 -9.95 -16.11 -7.01
CA ALA A 475 -10.16 -17.55 -6.85
C ALA A 475 -8.86 -18.36 -6.97
N PHE A 476 -7.81 -17.77 -7.55
CA PHE A 476 -6.48 -18.36 -7.72
C PHE A 476 -5.46 -17.84 -6.70
N SER A 477 -5.86 -17.01 -5.74
CA SER A 477 -4.96 -16.58 -4.67
C SER A 477 -4.51 -17.78 -3.83
N GLY A 478 -3.19 -17.95 -3.68
CA GLY A 478 -2.63 -19.06 -2.93
C GLY A 478 -2.50 -20.39 -3.70
N ILE A 479 -2.93 -20.43 -4.95
CA ILE A 479 -2.82 -21.59 -5.86
C ILE A 479 -2.24 -21.16 -7.22
N LYS A 480 -1.78 -22.11 -8.03
CA LYS A 480 -1.13 -21.79 -9.31
C LYS A 480 -2.08 -21.06 -10.27
N ASN A 481 -1.68 -19.88 -10.73
CA ASN A 481 -2.40 -19.05 -11.71
C ASN A 481 -1.63 -18.95 -13.02
N ARG A 482 -2.34 -18.71 -14.13
CA ARG A 482 -1.78 -18.49 -15.47
C ARG A 482 -1.68 -17.01 -15.81
N PHE A 483 -2.62 -16.18 -15.36
CA PHE A 483 -2.75 -14.79 -15.77
C PHE A 483 -2.45 -13.85 -14.61
N VAL A 484 -1.70 -12.78 -14.91
CA VAL A 484 -1.48 -11.64 -14.01
C VAL A 484 -1.78 -10.36 -14.79
N TYR A 485 -2.54 -9.47 -14.17
CA TYR A 485 -2.81 -8.13 -14.69
C TYR A 485 -1.93 -7.13 -13.94
N VAL A 486 -1.25 -6.22 -14.63
CA VAL A 486 -0.35 -5.23 -14.04
C VAL A 486 -0.53 -3.88 -14.72
N VAL A 487 -0.10 -2.80 -14.07
CA VAL A 487 0.09 -1.52 -14.76
C VAL A 487 1.48 -1.44 -15.36
N GLU A 488 1.64 -0.82 -16.54
CA GLU A 488 2.95 -0.43 -17.09
C GLU A 488 3.31 0.98 -16.58
N THR A 489 4.37 1.07 -15.78
CA THR A 489 4.89 2.30 -15.18
C THR A 489 5.98 2.93 -16.03
N GLN A 490 5.87 4.23 -16.32
CA GLN A 490 6.91 5.03 -16.95
C GLN A 490 7.75 5.77 -15.90
N ALA A 491 8.70 6.61 -16.35
CA ALA A 491 9.52 7.44 -15.47
C ALA A 491 8.66 8.22 -14.45
N GLY A 492 9.06 8.19 -13.18
CA GLY A 492 8.29 8.77 -12.07
C GLY A 492 7.05 7.95 -11.68
N MET A 493 7.02 6.66 -12.00
CA MET A 493 5.95 5.70 -11.66
C MET A 493 4.57 6.06 -12.21
N VAL A 494 4.52 6.80 -13.31
CA VAL A 494 3.27 7.12 -14.00
C VAL A 494 2.78 5.87 -14.75
N ALA A 495 1.68 5.30 -14.30
CA ALA A 495 1.04 4.14 -14.93
C ALA A 495 0.24 4.56 -16.16
N THR A 496 0.50 3.96 -17.33
CA THR A 496 -0.16 4.39 -18.59
C THR A 496 -0.82 3.27 -19.39
N LYS A 497 -0.58 2.01 -19.04
CA LYS A 497 -1.23 0.85 -19.66
C LYS A 497 -1.64 -0.16 -18.61
N ILE A 498 -2.68 -0.92 -18.94
CA ILE A 498 -2.97 -2.22 -18.32
C ILE A 498 -2.35 -3.30 -19.20
N LEU A 499 -1.57 -4.18 -18.61
CA LEU A 499 -1.04 -5.37 -19.26
C LEU A 499 -1.70 -6.61 -18.68
N LYS A 500 -2.04 -7.57 -19.54
CA LYS A 500 -2.34 -8.94 -19.17
C LYS A 500 -1.16 -9.80 -19.56
N LEU A 501 -0.56 -10.49 -18.60
CA LEU A 501 0.56 -11.39 -18.80
C LEU A 501 0.05 -12.83 -18.76
N ASP A 502 0.34 -13.63 -19.79
CA ASP A 502 0.16 -15.08 -19.80
C ASP A 502 1.48 -15.74 -19.40
N LEU A 503 1.53 -16.27 -18.18
CA LEU A 503 2.72 -16.83 -17.56
C LEU A 503 3.14 -18.18 -18.16
N VAL A 504 2.25 -18.85 -18.90
CA VAL A 504 2.52 -20.15 -19.53
C VAL A 504 3.05 -19.93 -20.94
N GLU A 505 2.35 -19.13 -21.75
CA GLU A 505 2.74 -18.85 -23.13
C GLU A 505 3.81 -17.75 -23.24
N LYS A 506 4.20 -17.14 -22.11
CA LYS A 506 5.10 -15.97 -22.02
C LYS A 506 4.70 -14.86 -23.00
N SER A 507 3.40 -14.60 -23.10
CA SER A 507 2.82 -13.59 -24.00
C SER A 507 2.10 -12.49 -23.22
N ARG A 508 1.80 -11.36 -23.88
CA ARG A 508 1.07 -10.26 -23.25
C ARG A 508 0.05 -9.60 -24.18
N LYS A 509 -1.01 -9.09 -23.57
CA LYS A 509 -1.93 -8.12 -24.18
C LYS A 509 -1.83 -6.79 -23.46
N GLU A 510 -2.15 -5.71 -24.15
CA GLU A 510 -2.12 -4.37 -23.57
C GLU A 510 -3.36 -3.56 -23.92
N TRP A 511 -3.78 -2.72 -22.97
CA TRP A 511 -4.76 -1.66 -23.16
C TRP A 511 -4.19 -0.35 -22.60
N ARG A 512 -4.52 0.77 -23.24
CA ARG A 512 -4.00 2.11 -22.92
C ARG A 512 -5.11 3.14 -23.03
N GLU A 513 -5.15 4.09 -22.09
CA GLU A 513 -5.85 5.36 -22.31
C GLU A 513 -4.87 6.38 -22.93
N PRO A 514 -5.08 6.85 -24.17
CA PRO A 514 -4.13 7.72 -24.85
C PRO A 514 -3.82 9.05 -24.15
N ARG A 515 -4.76 9.58 -23.36
CA ARG A 515 -4.65 10.91 -22.73
C ARG A 515 -4.68 10.87 -21.20
N GLY A 516 -4.58 9.67 -20.63
CA GLY A 516 -4.73 9.44 -19.20
C GLY A 516 -3.63 8.55 -18.64
N TRP A 517 -3.56 8.56 -17.32
CA TRP A 517 -2.88 7.53 -16.56
C TRP A 517 -3.92 6.52 -16.06
N VAL A 518 -3.48 5.31 -15.74
CA VAL A 518 -4.36 4.21 -15.30
C VAL A 518 -4.06 3.84 -13.85
N GLY A 519 -5.09 3.62 -13.06
CA GLY A 519 -4.98 3.12 -11.69
C GLY A 519 -4.90 1.59 -11.62
N GLU A 520 -4.89 1.07 -10.40
CA GLU A 520 -4.94 -0.37 -10.13
C GLU A 520 -6.14 -1.04 -10.83
N PRO A 521 -5.93 -2.11 -11.61
CA PRO A 521 -7.02 -2.93 -12.12
C PRO A 521 -7.59 -3.82 -11.02
N VAL A 522 -8.92 -3.88 -10.91
CA VAL A 522 -9.63 -4.80 -9.99
C VAL A 522 -10.37 -5.87 -10.80
N PHE A 523 -9.96 -7.13 -10.64
CA PHE A 523 -10.56 -8.27 -11.34
C PHE A 523 -11.89 -8.73 -10.69
N ILE A 524 -12.93 -8.84 -11.50
CA ILE A 524 -14.24 -9.36 -11.11
C ILE A 524 -14.58 -10.59 -11.96
N ALA A 525 -14.63 -11.77 -11.36
CA ALA A 525 -15.02 -13.00 -12.05
C ALA A 525 -16.48 -12.93 -12.50
N ARG A 526 -16.78 -13.45 -13.71
CA ARG A 526 -18.16 -13.73 -14.08
C ARG A 526 -18.72 -14.80 -13.12
N PRO A 527 -19.95 -14.66 -12.60
CA PRO A 527 -20.57 -15.72 -11.82
C PRO A 527 -20.60 -17.04 -12.58
N GLY A 528 -20.04 -18.10 -11.98
CA GLY A 528 -19.95 -19.42 -12.60
C GLY A 528 -18.82 -19.60 -13.64
N ALA A 529 -17.91 -18.63 -13.76
CA ALA A 529 -16.72 -18.76 -14.60
C ALA A 529 -15.91 -20.02 -14.29
N THR A 530 -15.50 -20.74 -15.33
CA THR A 530 -14.56 -21.88 -15.25
C THR A 530 -13.15 -21.51 -15.68
N ASP A 531 -13.05 -20.54 -16.61
CA ASP A 531 -11.76 -20.05 -17.10
C ASP A 531 -11.24 -18.96 -16.17
N GLU A 532 -9.93 -18.97 -15.92
CA GLU A 532 -9.27 -18.04 -15.00
C GLU A 532 -9.47 -16.56 -15.37
N ASP A 533 -9.57 -16.24 -16.67
CA ASP A 533 -9.72 -14.90 -17.22
C ASP A 533 -11.14 -14.58 -17.72
N ASP A 534 -12.15 -15.39 -17.37
CA ASP A 534 -13.55 -15.05 -17.64
C ASP A 534 -14.11 -14.10 -16.58
N GLY A 535 -13.96 -12.81 -16.87
CA GLY A 535 -14.39 -11.75 -15.99
C GLY A 535 -14.12 -10.37 -16.58
N LEU A 536 -14.11 -9.38 -15.69
CA LEU A 536 -13.88 -7.98 -16.01
C LEU A 536 -12.70 -7.42 -15.22
N LEU A 537 -12.11 -6.35 -15.73
CA LEU A 537 -11.26 -5.44 -14.95
C LEU A 537 -11.98 -4.11 -14.81
N LEU A 538 -12.08 -3.61 -13.58
CA LEU A 538 -12.51 -2.24 -13.30
C LEU A 538 -11.27 -1.39 -13.09
N VAL A 539 -11.15 -0.29 -13.85
CA VAL A 539 -9.96 0.57 -13.87
C VAL A 539 -10.37 2.02 -13.72
N VAL A 540 -9.85 2.71 -12.71
CA VAL A 540 -9.96 4.17 -12.62
C VAL A 540 -8.88 4.78 -13.50
N VAL A 541 -9.25 5.76 -14.31
CA VAL A 541 -8.37 6.45 -15.25
C VAL A 541 -8.46 7.93 -14.96
N GLY A 542 -7.30 8.55 -14.74
CA GLY A 542 -7.24 9.99 -14.52
C GLY A 542 -6.65 10.74 -15.70
N PRO A 543 -7.03 12.00 -15.87
CA PRO A 543 -6.58 12.81 -16.98
C PRO A 543 -5.12 13.26 -16.79
N LEU A 544 -4.35 13.34 -17.88
CA LEU A 544 -3.04 14.01 -17.86
C LEU A 544 -3.17 15.54 -17.94
N ARG A 545 -4.33 16.06 -18.37
CA ARG A 545 -4.61 17.49 -18.56
C ARG A 545 -5.85 17.89 -17.76
N ARG A 546 -5.78 19.04 -17.06
CA ARG A 546 -6.84 19.54 -16.15
C ARG A 546 -8.23 19.71 -16.78
N VAL A 547 -8.32 19.81 -18.10
CA VAL A 547 -9.59 20.01 -18.82
C VAL A 547 -10.36 18.71 -19.10
N GLU A 548 -9.75 17.56 -18.82
CA GLU A 548 -10.35 16.24 -19.04
C GLU A 548 -10.92 15.67 -17.74
N GLN A 549 -11.92 14.78 -17.85
CA GLN A 549 -12.59 14.16 -16.71
C GLN A 549 -11.94 12.83 -16.33
N ALA A 550 -12.04 12.46 -15.06
CA ALA A 550 -11.74 11.10 -14.62
C ALA A 550 -12.76 10.11 -15.20
N LEU A 551 -12.30 8.89 -15.49
CA LEU A 551 -13.12 7.83 -16.10
C LEU A 551 -13.04 6.56 -15.26
N LEU A 552 -14.19 5.90 -15.07
CA LEU A 552 -14.23 4.48 -14.76
C LEU A 552 -14.27 3.71 -16.08
N VAL A 553 -13.35 2.79 -16.30
CA VAL A 553 -13.26 1.94 -17.48
C VAL A 553 -13.49 0.49 -17.09
N VAL A 554 -14.27 -0.22 -17.90
CA VAL A 554 -14.57 -1.65 -17.75
C VAL A 554 -13.99 -2.39 -18.93
N LEU A 555 -13.00 -3.25 -18.66
CA LEU A 555 -12.33 -4.07 -19.67
C LEU A 555 -12.76 -5.53 -19.54
N GLY A 556 -12.88 -6.25 -20.66
CA GLY A 556 -12.93 -7.71 -20.66
C GLY A 556 -11.58 -8.27 -20.22
N ALA A 557 -11.55 -9.14 -19.21
CA ALA A 557 -10.28 -9.65 -18.69
C ALA A 557 -9.57 -10.62 -19.66
N ARG A 558 -10.29 -11.21 -20.63
CA ARG A 558 -9.73 -12.14 -21.62
C ARG A 558 -8.84 -11.45 -22.68
N ASP A 559 -9.30 -10.33 -23.20
CA ASP A 559 -8.74 -9.65 -24.37
C ASP A 559 -8.36 -8.19 -24.11
N LEU A 560 -8.71 -7.64 -22.96
CA LEU A 560 -8.61 -6.23 -22.62
C LEU A 560 -9.44 -5.33 -23.55
N GLU A 561 -10.48 -5.88 -24.18
CA GLU A 561 -11.43 -5.07 -24.93
C GLU A 561 -12.23 -4.19 -23.99
N GLU A 562 -12.38 -2.92 -24.34
CA GLU A 562 -13.17 -1.99 -23.56
C GLU A 562 -14.66 -2.20 -23.81
N LEU A 563 -15.38 -2.56 -22.75
CA LEU A 563 -16.81 -2.81 -22.81
C LEU A 563 -17.63 -1.57 -22.48
N ALA A 564 -17.15 -0.77 -21.52
CA ALA A 564 -17.82 0.45 -21.10
C ALA A 564 -16.85 1.45 -20.47
N ARG A 565 -17.22 2.73 -20.54
CA ARG A 565 -16.60 3.82 -19.78
C ARG A 565 -17.64 4.77 -19.22
N ALA A 566 -17.34 5.36 -18.06
CA ALA A 566 -18.21 6.31 -17.38
C ALA A 566 -17.38 7.45 -16.78
N PRO A 567 -17.52 8.70 -17.26
CA PRO A 567 -16.91 9.85 -16.61
C PRO A 567 -17.52 10.08 -15.22
N PHE A 568 -16.69 10.49 -14.25
CA PHE A 568 -17.15 10.76 -12.89
C PHE A 568 -16.54 12.06 -12.32
N PRO A 569 -17.25 12.75 -11.40
CA PRO A 569 -16.79 14.01 -10.85
C PRO A 569 -15.70 13.80 -9.81
N SER A 570 -14.44 13.82 -10.24
CA SER A 570 -13.27 13.77 -9.36
C SER A 570 -12.18 14.69 -9.87
N ALA A 571 -11.69 15.54 -8.96
CA ALA A 571 -10.58 16.46 -9.23
C ALA A 571 -9.22 15.79 -9.01
N LEU A 572 -9.16 14.74 -8.18
CA LEU A 572 -7.94 14.00 -7.85
C LEU A 572 -8.21 12.50 -7.96
N PRO A 573 -8.35 11.96 -9.18
CA PRO A 573 -8.75 10.57 -9.35
C PRO A 573 -7.68 9.56 -8.95
N LEU A 574 -6.42 9.99 -8.76
CA LEU A 574 -5.32 9.11 -8.37
C LEU A 574 -5.56 8.62 -6.95
N ASP A 575 -5.73 7.31 -6.83
CA ASP A 575 -5.96 6.59 -5.60
C ASP A 575 -4.94 5.45 -5.46
N MET A 576 -5.03 4.68 -4.38
CA MET A 576 -4.07 3.62 -4.04
C MET A 576 -4.64 2.26 -4.38
N HIS A 577 -5.47 1.71 -3.48
CA HIS A 577 -6.06 0.39 -3.61
C HIS A 577 -7.57 0.40 -3.34
N GLY A 578 -8.23 -0.72 -3.59
CA GLY A 578 -9.66 -0.83 -3.43
C GLY A 578 -10.14 -2.27 -3.34
N ILE A 579 -11.44 -2.40 -3.10
CA ILE A 579 -12.12 -3.68 -3.00
C ILE A 579 -13.45 -3.63 -3.75
N PHE A 580 -13.79 -4.72 -4.42
CA PHE A 580 -15.14 -4.93 -4.93
C PHE A 580 -15.95 -5.80 -3.95
N LEU A 581 -17.12 -5.31 -3.56
CA LEU A 581 -18.06 -6.00 -2.71
C LEU A 581 -19.25 -6.45 -3.57
N PRO A 582 -19.39 -7.75 -3.88
CA PRO A 582 -20.53 -8.24 -4.65
C PRO A 582 -21.85 -8.03 -3.88
N ALA A 583 -22.93 -7.80 -4.62
CA ALA A 583 -24.28 -7.56 -4.09
C ALA A 583 -24.97 -8.81 -3.53
#